data_AF-A0A1C7M306-F1
#
_entry.id   AF-A0A1C7M306-F1
#
_cell.length_a   1.000
_cell.length_b   1.000
_cell.length_c   1.000
_cell.angle_alpha   90.00
_cell.angle_beta   90.00
_cell.angle_gamma   90.00
#
_symmetry.space_group_name_H-M   'P 1'
#
loop_
_entity.id
_entity.type
_entity.pdbx_description
1 polymer ?
#
loop_
_entity_poly.entity_id
_entity_poly.type
_entity_poly.pdbx_seq_one_letter_code
_entity_poly.pdbx_strand_id
1 'polypeptide(L)'
;MEVAYGHQSQGAQDPFVIASRLMVQRFVRANRLNFYAVDWFPFHGLLMEQPNGIWTVYDTGVSGEMYAFSGAGHSPNWREIGGSAGLDNMAQTDITIALPIAKPGQAYMHVSALEAGIIHIPLHLFMADAAPTEISVCPSLAFSLRHSTSNSHLVFDLGLRRDMESHPPAVKAVIEKWYPVSVPQSVDESLKKGGLDPADVKTIILSHLHFDHTGDAASFPNATFVLGEGSAELIGNGFPSNPKSQILQSVVPAERTRFLTAAEFNTSMGPFPRAYDYFGDGSLYLVDAIGHLAGHINVLARTSADDSWIYLAGDTAHDVRILTGERGMAFTVDPTGHIHCAHAHKDDAIEHIRRVGTLLKIPKVHVLLAHEKEWYEKNKGGDAFFPGTIPPKL
;
A
#
# COMPACT_ATOMS: atom_id res chain seq x y z
N MET A 1 -5.78 -29.55 -18.37
CA MET A 1 -5.25 -30.27 -19.55
C MET A 1 -3.77 -29.97 -19.63
N GLU A 2 -2.90 -30.96 -19.48
CA GLU A 2 -1.47 -30.81 -19.77
C GLU A 2 -1.25 -31.15 -21.25
N VAL A 3 -0.61 -30.26 -22.00
CA VAL A 3 -0.13 -30.54 -23.36
C VAL A 3 1.34 -30.12 -23.41
N ALA A 4 2.23 -31.07 -23.68
CA ALA A 4 3.65 -30.81 -23.94
C ALA A 4 3.88 -30.73 -25.45
N TYR A 5 4.60 -29.72 -25.91
CA TYR A 5 4.99 -29.58 -27.32
C TYR A 5 6.50 -29.74 -27.46
N GLY A 6 6.92 -30.60 -28.40
CA GLY A 6 8.25 -30.60 -28.99
C GLY A 6 8.12 -30.38 -30.48
N HIS A 7 9.01 -29.58 -31.07
CA HIS A 7 9.09 -29.48 -32.53
C HIS A 7 10.54 -29.53 -33.02
N GLN A 8 10.75 -30.34 -34.07
CA GLN A 8 12.00 -30.50 -34.79
C GLN A 8 12.34 -29.26 -35.63
N SER A 9 13.60 -28.83 -35.57
CA SER A 9 14.18 -27.75 -36.35
C SER A 9 14.56 -28.19 -37.77
N GLN A 10 14.21 -27.40 -38.78
CA GLN A 10 15.05 -27.27 -39.98
C GLN A 10 15.26 -25.78 -40.29
N GLY A 11 16.50 -25.32 -40.13
CA GLY A 11 17.03 -24.13 -40.77
C GLY A 11 17.08 -22.85 -39.91
N ALA A 12 18.31 -22.39 -39.68
CA ALA A 12 18.75 -21.12 -39.07
C ALA A 12 18.72 -21.04 -37.54
N GLN A 13 19.89 -20.68 -37.00
CA GLN A 13 20.24 -20.66 -35.58
C GLN A 13 19.69 -19.41 -34.89
N ASP A 14 19.01 -19.60 -33.76
CA ASP A 14 18.86 -18.60 -32.70
C ASP A 14 18.77 -19.32 -31.33
N PRO A 15 19.53 -18.94 -30.28
CA PRO A 15 19.68 -19.75 -29.07
C PRO A 15 18.76 -19.27 -27.95
N PHE A 16 17.43 -19.41 -28.08
CA PHE A 16 16.52 -19.40 -26.93
C PHE A 16 15.35 -20.34 -27.17
N VAL A 17 15.56 -21.63 -26.91
CA VAL A 17 14.49 -22.64 -26.86
C VAL A 17 14.27 -23.02 -25.40
N ILE A 18 13.27 -22.41 -24.75
CA ILE A 18 12.77 -22.85 -23.45
C ILE A 18 11.37 -23.43 -23.67
N ALA A 19 11.23 -24.75 -23.51
CA ALA A 19 9.95 -25.43 -23.49
C ALA A 19 9.13 -24.91 -22.31
N SER A 20 7.98 -24.29 -22.57
CA SER A 20 7.11 -23.73 -21.54
C SER A 20 5.78 -24.51 -21.47
N ARG A 21 5.37 -24.87 -20.25
CA ARG A 21 4.10 -25.54 -19.93
C ARG A 21 3.02 -24.48 -19.75
N LEU A 22 1.88 -24.62 -20.43
CA LEU A 22 0.69 -23.80 -20.18
C LEU A 22 -0.09 -24.40 -18.99
N MET A 23 -0.30 -23.63 -17.92
CA MET A 23 -1.18 -24.01 -16.81
C MET A 23 -2.42 -23.12 -16.80
N VAL A 24 -3.60 -23.73 -16.94
CA VAL A 24 -4.89 -23.04 -16.84
C VAL A 24 -5.36 -23.14 -15.38
N GLN A 25 -5.40 -22.02 -14.68
CA GLN A 25 -5.63 -22.02 -13.22
C GLN A 25 -7.09 -21.82 -12.80
N ARG A 26 -7.92 -21.12 -13.59
CA ARG A 26 -9.31 -20.81 -13.18
C ARG A 26 -10.26 -20.58 -14.35
N PHE A 27 -11.49 -21.07 -14.20
CA PHE A 27 -12.60 -20.93 -15.15
C PHE A 27 -13.67 -20.02 -14.55
N VAL A 28 -14.04 -18.95 -15.26
CA VAL A 28 -15.19 -18.12 -14.91
C VAL A 28 -16.04 -17.93 -16.16
N ARG A 29 -17.35 -18.16 -16.04
CA ARG A 29 -18.32 -17.97 -17.12
C ARG A 29 -19.17 -16.74 -16.81
N ALA A 30 -19.10 -15.72 -17.67
CA ALA A 30 -19.93 -14.53 -17.58
C ALA A 30 -20.52 -14.23 -18.96
N ASN A 31 -21.82 -13.95 -19.04
CA ASN A 31 -22.52 -13.53 -20.28
C ASN A 31 -22.22 -14.38 -21.53
N ARG A 32 -22.23 -15.71 -21.40
CA ARG A 32 -21.94 -16.70 -22.47
C ARG A 32 -20.51 -16.68 -23.04
N LEU A 33 -19.58 -15.96 -22.42
CA LEU A 33 -18.15 -15.99 -22.74
C LEU A 33 -17.39 -16.82 -21.70
N ASN A 34 -16.37 -17.54 -22.16
CA ASN A 34 -15.48 -18.34 -21.32
C ASN A 34 -14.17 -17.57 -21.09
N PHE A 35 -13.79 -17.41 -19.82
CA PHE A 35 -12.56 -16.75 -19.42
C PHE A 35 -11.62 -17.74 -18.72
N TYR A 36 -10.34 -17.68 -19.07
CA TYR A 36 -9.29 -18.55 -18.54
C TYR A 36 -8.13 -17.70 -18.03
N ALA A 37 -7.77 -17.87 -16.77
CA ALA A 37 -6.50 -17.35 -16.25
C ALA A 37 -5.37 -18.29 -16.69
N VAL A 38 -4.34 -17.72 -17.33
CA VAL A 38 -3.14 -18.44 -17.76
C VAL A 38 -1.89 -17.71 -17.32
N ASP A 39 -0.94 -18.49 -16.81
CA ASP A 39 0.42 -18.02 -16.57
C ASP A 39 1.34 -18.61 -17.64
N TRP A 40 2.06 -17.74 -18.34
CA TRP A 40 3.09 -18.13 -19.29
C TRP A 40 4.28 -17.20 -19.12
N PHE A 41 5.35 -17.67 -18.50
CA PHE A 41 6.54 -16.85 -18.25
C PHE A 41 7.02 -16.16 -19.54
N PRO A 42 7.18 -14.82 -19.59
CA PRO A 42 7.15 -13.83 -18.49
C PRO A 42 5.79 -13.10 -18.24
N PHE A 43 4.70 -13.53 -18.86
CA PHE A 43 3.40 -12.87 -18.90
C PHE A 43 2.36 -13.46 -17.93
N HIS A 44 1.56 -12.59 -17.32
CA HIS A 44 0.29 -12.94 -16.70
C HIS A 44 -0.81 -12.40 -17.60
N GLY A 45 -1.80 -13.24 -17.95
CA GLY A 45 -2.82 -12.82 -18.88
C GLY A 45 -4.14 -13.54 -18.76
N LEU A 46 -5.13 -12.99 -19.46
CA LEU A 46 -6.50 -13.48 -19.47
C LEU A 46 -6.82 -13.98 -20.89
N LEU A 47 -7.19 -15.25 -21.03
CA LEU A 47 -7.68 -15.81 -22.30
C LEU A 47 -9.21 -15.66 -22.36
N MET A 48 -9.73 -15.08 -23.44
CA MET A 48 -11.16 -15.01 -23.71
C MET A 48 -11.50 -15.77 -24.99
N GLU A 49 -12.50 -16.65 -24.91
CA GLU A 49 -13.07 -17.32 -26.07
C GLU A 49 -14.13 -16.43 -26.72
N GLN A 50 -13.90 -16.02 -27.96
CA GLN A 50 -14.86 -15.25 -28.75
C GLN A 50 -15.95 -16.18 -29.34
N PRO A 51 -17.15 -15.65 -29.64
CA PRO A 51 -18.26 -16.45 -30.21
C PRO A 51 -17.95 -17.15 -31.55
N ASN A 52 -16.91 -16.70 -32.27
CA ASN A 52 -16.45 -17.27 -33.53
C ASN A 52 -15.33 -18.33 -33.35
N GLY A 53 -15.01 -18.73 -32.12
CA GLY A 53 -13.97 -19.71 -31.81
C GLY A 53 -12.54 -19.16 -31.83
N ILE A 54 -12.38 -17.84 -31.90
CA ILE A 54 -11.08 -17.17 -31.80
C ILE A 54 -10.75 -16.94 -30.32
N TRP A 55 -9.52 -17.26 -29.94
CA TRP A 55 -8.98 -16.97 -28.62
C TRP A 55 -8.29 -15.61 -28.62
N THR A 56 -8.55 -14.77 -27.63
CA THR A 56 -7.83 -13.50 -27.43
C THR A 56 -7.08 -13.55 -26.12
N VAL A 57 -5.79 -13.20 -26.13
CA VAL A 57 -4.95 -13.12 -24.92
C VAL A 57 -4.82 -11.66 -24.54
N TYR A 58 -5.17 -11.32 -23.31
CA TYR A 58 -4.93 -10.00 -22.74
C TYR A 58 -3.70 -10.09 -21.85
N ASP A 59 -2.61 -9.43 -22.26
CA ASP A 59 -1.44 -9.24 -21.40
C ASP A 59 -1.78 -8.19 -20.33
N THR A 60 -1.57 -8.53 -19.06
CA THR A 60 -1.73 -7.59 -17.95
C THR A 60 -0.39 -7.01 -17.48
N GLY A 61 0.68 -7.20 -18.26
CA GLY A 61 2.02 -6.68 -18.03
C GLY A 61 2.24 -5.21 -18.46
N VAL A 62 3.45 -4.74 -18.16
CA VAL A 62 3.87 -3.33 -18.00
C VAL A 62 3.80 -2.46 -19.28
N SER A 63 3.58 -3.00 -20.47
CA SER A 63 3.62 -2.22 -21.72
C SER A 63 2.28 -1.70 -22.22
N GLY A 64 1.14 -2.19 -21.71
CA GLY A 64 -0.18 -1.81 -22.25
C GLY A 64 -0.42 -2.24 -23.70
N GLU A 65 0.41 -3.12 -24.24
CA GLU A 65 0.28 -3.64 -25.61
C GLU A 65 -0.70 -4.81 -25.65
N MET A 66 -1.69 -4.75 -26.56
CA MET A 66 -2.61 -5.86 -26.82
C MET A 66 -2.07 -6.75 -27.94
N TYR A 67 -1.84 -8.02 -27.63
CA TYR A 67 -1.44 -9.02 -28.60
C TYR A 67 -2.61 -9.94 -28.95
N ALA A 68 -3.12 -9.85 -30.19
CA ALA A 68 -4.16 -10.74 -30.69
C ALA A 68 -3.52 -11.92 -31.43
N PHE A 69 -3.68 -13.14 -30.90
CA PHE A 69 -3.26 -14.37 -31.58
C PHE A 69 -4.49 -15.13 -32.06
N SER A 70 -4.54 -15.54 -33.33
CA SER A 70 -5.65 -16.37 -33.84
C SER A 70 -5.18 -17.80 -34.12
N GLY A 71 -6.00 -18.79 -33.75
CA GLY A 71 -5.77 -20.20 -34.07
C GLY A 71 -7.09 -20.96 -34.04
N ALA A 72 -7.36 -21.75 -35.08
CA ALA A 72 -8.55 -22.60 -35.19
C ALA A 72 -8.16 -24.08 -35.03
N GLY A 73 -8.81 -24.78 -34.09
CA GLY A 73 -8.75 -26.24 -33.98
C GLY A 73 -7.53 -26.82 -33.26
N HIS A 74 -7.56 -28.15 -33.05
CA HIS A 74 -6.72 -28.95 -32.15
C HIS A 74 -5.22 -29.10 -32.55
N SER A 75 -4.67 -28.13 -33.27
CA SER A 75 -3.25 -28.00 -33.57
C SER A 75 -2.95 -26.51 -33.84
N PRO A 76 -2.41 -25.76 -32.87
CA PRO A 76 -2.24 -24.33 -33.04
C PRO A 76 -0.92 -24.04 -33.76
N ASN A 77 -1.01 -23.81 -35.07
CA ASN A 77 0.03 -23.09 -35.80
C ASN A 77 -0.16 -21.59 -35.55
N TRP A 78 0.48 -21.08 -34.50
CA TRP A 78 0.48 -19.65 -34.18
C TRP A 78 1.29 -18.88 -35.24
N ARG A 79 0.71 -17.82 -35.81
CA ARG A 79 1.44 -16.82 -36.61
C ARG A 79 1.28 -15.46 -35.94
N GLU A 80 2.39 -14.77 -35.78
CA GLU A 80 2.43 -13.36 -35.42
C GLU A 80 1.74 -12.54 -36.52
N ILE A 81 0.68 -11.82 -36.18
CA ILE A 81 0.05 -10.88 -37.11
C ILE A 81 0.65 -9.51 -36.79
N GLY A 82 1.78 -9.20 -37.43
CA GLY A 82 2.39 -7.88 -37.33
C GLY A 82 1.49 -6.80 -37.95
N GLY A 83 1.38 -5.67 -37.25
CA GLY A 83 0.78 -4.43 -37.77
C GLY A 83 -0.17 -3.76 -36.79
N SER A 84 0.30 -2.69 -36.15
CA SER A 84 -0.47 -1.75 -35.31
C SER A 84 -1.50 -0.91 -36.09
N ALA A 85 -1.92 -1.34 -37.28
CA ALA A 85 -2.80 -0.59 -38.15
C ALA A 85 -4.13 -1.34 -38.32
N GLY A 86 -5.05 -1.15 -37.38
CA GLY A 86 -6.41 -1.68 -37.53
C GLY A 86 -7.22 -1.92 -36.26
N LEU A 87 -6.64 -1.76 -35.06
CA LEU A 87 -7.34 -1.90 -33.78
C LEU A 87 -7.49 -0.58 -33.01
N ASP A 88 -7.38 0.56 -33.68
CA ASP A 88 -7.54 1.91 -33.09
C ASP A 88 -8.98 2.26 -32.68
N ASN A 89 -9.91 1.29 -32.63
CA ASN A 89 -11.31 1.57 -32.33
C ASN A 89 -12.00 0.59 -31.37
N MET A 90 -11.25 -0.27 -30.68
CA MET A 90 -11.73 -0.77 -29.39
C MET A 90 -11.18 0.18 -28.34
N ALA A 91 -12.00 1.17 -27.98
CA ALA A 91 -11.75 2.00 -26.82
C ALA A 91 -11.20 1.13 -25.69
N GLN A 92 -10.00 1.45 -25.22
CA GLN A 92 -9.67 1.19 -23.81
C GLN A 92 -10.90 1.69 -23.07
N THR A 93 -11.73 0.77 -22.60
CA THR A 93 -12.73 1.14 -21.60
C THR A 93 -11.88 1.53 -20.42
N ASP A 94 -11.55 2.82 -20.33
CA ASP A 94 -11.07 3.47 -19.13
C ASP A 94 -12.05 3.05 -18.05
N ILE A 95 -11.74 2.00 -17.30
CA ILE A 95 -12.38 1.74 -16.04
C ILE A 95 -11.89 2.91 -15.19
N THR A 96 -12.59 4.03 -15.25
CA THR A 96 -12.35 5.17 -14.40
C THR A 96 -12.49 4.67 -12.97
N ILE A 97 -11.36 4.46 -12.32
CA ILE A 97 -11.27 4.18 -10.90
C ILE A 97 -11.75 5.45 -10.21
N ALA A 98 -13.03 5.48 -9.85
CA ALA A 98 -13.68 6.63 -9.24
C ALA A 98 -13.95 6.35 -7.76
N LEU A 99 -13.70 7.34 -6.91
CA LEU A 99 -14.15 7.32 -5.52
C LEU A 99 -15.60 7.81 -5.43
N PRO A 100 -16.41 7.33 -4.46
CA PRO A 100 -17.81 7.72 -4.38
C PRO A 100 -18.00 9.23 -4.15
N ILE A 101 -18.89 9.82 -4.94
CA ILE A 101 -19.38 11.19 -4.76
C ILE A 101 -20.11 11.30 -3.41
N ALA A 102 -19.96 12.44 -2.75
CA ALA A 102 -20.57 12.79 -1.50
C ALA A 102 -22.10 12.90 -1.64
N LYS A 103 -22.81 12.37 -0.65
CA LYS A 103 -24.25 12.58 -0.52
C LYS A 103 -24.51 13.88 0.26
N PRO A 104 -25.64 14.57 0.03
CA PRO A 104 -26.03 15.72 0.84
C PRO A 104 -26.03 15.38 2.34
N GLY A 105 -25.31 16.17 3.14
CA GLY A 105 -25.19 15.96 4.58
C GLY A 105 -24.32 14.76 4.99
N GLN A 106 -23.57 14.14 4.07
CA GLN A 106 -22.66 13.05 4.41
C GLN A 106 -21.52 13.54 5.30
N ALA A 107 -21.18 12.73 6.30
CA ALA A 107 -20.06 13.00 7.18
C ALA A 107 -18.71 12.88 6.45
N TYR A 108 -17.69 13.52 7.02
CA TYR A 108 -16.33 13.54 6.50
C TYR A 108 -15.36 13.74 7.67
N MET A 109 -14.07 13.64 7.40
CA MET A 109 -13.00 13.78 8.37
C MET A 109 -12.29 15.11 8.20
N HIS A 110 -12.07 15.82 9.30
CA HIS A 110 -11.00 16.81 9.39
C HIS A 110 -9.70 16.07 9.70
N VAL A 111 -8.67 16.30 8.89
CA VAL A 111 -7.37 15.63 9.03
C VAL A 111 -6.28 16.66 9.29
N SER A 112 -5.49 16.45 10.33
CA SER A 112 -4.37 17.32 10.68
C SER A 112 -3.10 16.49 10.80
N ALA A 113 -1.98 16.96 10.24
CA ALA A 113 -0.69 16.34 10.52
C ALA A 113 -0.24 16.64 11.97
N LEU A 114 0.55 15.73 12.53
CA LEU A 114 1.15 15.84 13.85
C LEU A 114 2.67 15.72 13.71
N GLU A 115 3.40 16.56 14.43
CA GLU A 115 4.84 16.35 14.62
C GLU A 115 5.03 15.07 15.44
N ALA A 116 5.93 14.22 14.98
CA ALA A 116 6.00 12.83 15.45
C ALA A 116 7.41 12.24 15.28
N GLY A 117 8.42 13.12 15.24
CA GLY A 117 9.82 12.79 15.07
C GLY A 117 10.32 12.82 13.63
N ILE A 118 11.64 12.75 13.49
CA ILE A 118 12.39 12.80 12.24
C ILE A 118 13.32 11.59 12.18
N ILE A 119 13.37 10.95 11.02
CA ILE A 119 14.19 9.77 10.72
C ILE A 119 15.09 10.04 9.51
N HIS A 120 16.29 9.48 9.54
CA HIS A 120 17.24 9.48 8.43
C HIS A 120 17.14 8.15 7.70
N ILE A 121 16.62 8.17 6.47
CA ILE A 121 16.40 6.98 5.64
C ILE A 121 17.47 6.90 4.55
N PRO A 122 18.35 5.88 4.56
CA PRO A 122 19.27 5.61 3.45
C PRO A 122 18.46 5.10 2.24
N LEU A 123 18.37 5.91 1.19
CA LEU A 123 17.42 5.68 0.09
C LEU A 123 17.67 4.39 -0.69
N HIS A 124 18.92 3.92 -0.76
CA HIS A 124 19.28 2.68 -1.45
C HIS A 124 18.63 1.41 -0.86
N LEU A 125 18.12 1.48 0.37
CA LEU A 125 17.37 0.37 0.99
C LEU A 125 15.90 0.32 0.56
N PHE A 126 15.37 1.41 -0.01
CA PHE A 126 13.93 1.57 -0.28
C PHE A 126 13.62 1.87 -1.75
N MET A 127 14.52 2.57 -2.44
CA MET A 127 14.34 3.08 -3.79
C MET A 127 15.43 2.55 -4.71
N ALA A 128 15.02 1.96 -5.83
CA ALA A 128 15.93 1.44 -6.84
C ALA A 128 16.82 2.58 -7.40
N ASP A 129 18.06 2.23 -7.72
CA ASP A 129 19.08 3.10 -8.32
C ASP A 129 19.51 4.31 -7.47
N ALA A 130 19.09 4.41 -6.22
CA ALA A 130 19.59 5.43 -5.30
C ALA A 130 21.05 5.14 -4.92
N ALA A 131 21.89 6.17 -4.85
CA ALA A 131 23.28 5.97 -4.45
C ALA A 131 23.37 5.52 -2.98
N PRO A 132 24.35 4.68 -2.58
CA PRO A 132 24.50 4.22 -1.20
C PRO A 132 24.66 5.35 -0.16
N THR A 133 25.12 6.52 -0.59
CA THR A 133 25.31 7.71 0.24
C THR A 133 24.08 8.63 0.29
N GLU A 134 23.05 8.37 -0.51
CA GLU A 134 21.83 9.19 -0.51
C GLU A 134 21.00 8.88 0.74
N ILE A 135 20.76 9.93 1.54
CA ILE A 135 19.97 9.88 2.76
C ILE A 135 18.85 10.90 2.64
N SER A 136 17.61 10.46 2.87
CA SER A 136 16.47 11.35 3.08
C SER A 136 16.30 11.60 4.57
N VAL A 137 16.28 12.86 4.98
CA VAL A 137 15.85 13.26 6.33
C VAL A 137 14.38 13.63 6.22
N CYS A 138 13.52 12.82 6.80
CA CYS A 138 12.08 12.87 6.61
C CYS A 138 11.33 12.72 7.94
N PRO A 139 10.08 13.20 8.02
CA PRO A 139 9.26 12.99 9.21
C PRO A 139 8.86 11.51 9.36
N SER A 140 8.40 11.15 10.55
CA SER A 140 7.55 9.97 10.77
C SER A 140 6.12 10.45 11.05
N LEU A 141 5.40 10.90 10.02
CA LEU A 141 4.13 11.60 10.18
C LEU A 141 3.06 10.75 10.87
N ALA A 142 2.35 11.38 11.80
CA ALA A 142 1.10 10.90 12.39
C ALA A 142 -0.02 11.89 12.11
N PHE A 143 -1.27 11.48 12.28
CA PHE A 143 -2.42 12.31 11.91
C PHE A 143 -3.51 12.31 12.97
N SER A 144 -4.05 13.49 13.28
CA SER A 144 -5.30 13.63 14.02
C SER A 144 -6.48 13.59 13.05
N LEU A 145 -7.47 12.76 13.34
CA LEU A 145 -8.67 12.58 12.53
C LEU A 145 -9.90 12.93 13.37
N ARG A 146 -10.62 13.99 13.01
CA ARG A 146 -11.84 14.40 13.70
C ARG A 146 -13.06 14.23 12.80
N HIS A 147 -14.00 13.42 13.25
CA HIS A 147 -15.25 13.17 12.54
C HIS A 147 -16.17 14.40 12.57
N SER A 148 -16.69 14.84 11.42
CA SER A 148 -17.39 16.13 11.30
C SER A 148 -18.76 16.19 12.00
N THR A 149 -19.43 15.05 12.19
CA THR A 149 -20.78 15.02 12.81
C THR A 149 -20.75 14.62 14.28
N SER A 150 -19.97 13.59 14.64
CA SER A 150 -19.88 13.09 16.02
C SER A 150 -18.81 13.78 16.86
N ASN A 151 -17.89 14.53 16.25
CA ASN A 151 -16.67 15.05 16.88
C ASN A 151 -15.78 13.96 17.51
N SER A 152 -15.92 12.70 17.10
CA SER A 152 -15.01 11.64 17.52
C SER A 152 -13.59 11.96 17.05
N HIS A 153 -12.62 11.87 17.98
CA HIS A 153 -11.20 12.07 17.72
C HIS A 153 -10.47 10.74 17.70
N LEU A 154 -9.78 10.50 16.58
CA LEU A 154 -8.89 9.37 16.36
C LEU A 154 -7.50 9.91 16.06
N VAL A 155 -6.50 9.05 16.26
CA VAL A 155 -5.14 9.29 15.84
C VAL A 155 -4.72 8.14 14.93
N PHE A 156 -4.11 8.46 13.79
CA PHE A 156 -3.51 7.49 12.88
C PHE A 156 -1.99 7.57 12.98
N ASP A 157 -1.37 6.48 13.44
CA ASP A 157 0.03 6.36 13.86
C ASP A 157 0.44 7.27 15.03
N LEU A 158 1.54 6.90 15.68
CA LEU A 158 2.12 7.62 16.82
C LEU A 158 3.57 8.07 16.58
N GLY A 159 4.09 7.83 15.36
CA GLY A 159 5.45 8.19 14.98
C GLY A 159 6.52 7.50 15.84
N LEU A 160 7.62 8.23 16.04
CA LEU A 160 8.75 7.79 16.84
C LEU A 160 8.50 7.96 18.35
N ARG A 161 8.88 6.92 19.10
CA ARG A 161 9.01 6.97 20.56
C ARG A 161 10.22 7.81 20.95
N ARG A 162 10.17 8.58 22.04
CA ARG A 162 11.35 9.32 22.54
C ARG A 162 12.32 8.43 23.33
N ASP A 163 11.78 7.52 24.14
CA ASP A 163 12.57 6.54 24.88
C ASP A 163 13.12 5.45 23.95
N MET A 164 14.36 5.65 23.51
CA MET A 164 15.06 4.71 22.64
C MET A 164 15.42 3.39 23.35
N GLU A 165 15.53 3.38 24.68
CA GLU A 165 16.07 2.23 25.41
C GLU A 165 15.06 1.08 25.53
N SER A 166 13.77 1.42 25.54
CA SER A 166 12.68 0.44 25.57
C SER A 166 12.50 -0.35 24.26
N HIS A 167 13.17 0.03 23.17
CA HIS A 167 13.11 -0.72 21.93
C HIS A 167 13.82 -2.08 22.03
N PRO A 168 13.37 -3.09 21.27
CA PRO A 168 14.09 -4.36 21.13
C PRO A 168 15.55 -4.13 20.70
N PRO A 169 16.51 -4.97 21.15
CA PRO A 169 17.92 -4.82 20.77
C PRO A 169 18.15 -4.76 19.25
N ALA A 170 17.35 -5.50 18.47
CA ALA A 170 17.41 -5.48 17.01
C ALA A 170 17.06 -4.10 16.41
N VAL A 171 16.08 -3.41 16.99
CA VAL A 171 15.69 -2.04 16.58
C VAL A 171 16.80 -1.05 16.96
N LYS A 172 17.32 -1.13 18.19
CA LYS A 172 18.41 -0.24 18.64
C LYS A 172 19.64 -0.33 17.74
N ALA A 173 20.04 -1.54 17.37
CA ALA A 173 21.15 -1.77 16.45
C ALA A 173 20.90 -1.20 15.04
N VAL A 174 19.65 -1.24 14.57
CA VAL A 174 19.26 -0.70 13.27
C VAL A 174 19.21 0.83 13.29
N ILE A 175 18.70 1.44 14.35
CA ILE A 175 18.71 2.91 14.55
C ILE A 175 20.15 3.43 14.59
N GLU A 176 21.01 2.83 15.42
CA GLU A 176 22.40 3.26 15.58
C GLU A 176 23.18 3.17 14.26
N LYS A 177 22.93 2.13 13.47
CA LYS A 177 23.70 1.85 12.26
C LYS A 177 23.16 2.55 11.01
N TRP A 178 21.85 2.65 10.86
CA TRP A 178 21.22 2.96 9.57
C TRP A 178 20.22 4.10 9.64
N TYR A 179 19.52 4.26 10.77
CA TYR A 179 18.42 5.21 10.90
C TYR A 179 18.58 6.13 12.11
N PRO A 180 19.53 7.08 12.10
CA PRO A 180 19.53 8.13 13.10
C PRO A 180 18.14 8.77 13.22
N VAL A 181 17.63 8.87 14.44
CA VAL A 181 16.31 9.45 14.75
C VAL A 181 16.42 10.61 15.72
N SER A 182 15.46 11.53 15.65
CA SER A 182 15.26 12.55 16.67
C SER A 182 13.78 12.76 16.91
N VAL A 183 13.39 13.05 18.15
CA VAL A 183 12.00 13.31 18.53
C VAL A 183 11.90 14.67 19.22
N PRO A 184 11.94 15.79 18.45
CA PRO A 184 11.78 17.13 19.02
C PRO A 184 10.40 17.35 19.64
N GLN A 185 9.38 16.69 19.08
CA GLN A 185 8.00 16.71 19.55
C GLN A 185 7.40 15.33 19.31
N SER A 186 6.81 14.74 20.36
CA SER A 186 6.04 13.49 20.25
C SER A 186 4.58 13.78 19.91
N VAL A 187 3.85 12.76 19.46
CA VAL A 187 2.43 12.91 19.08
C VAL A 187 1.57 13.42 20.24
N ASP A 188 1.82 12.97 21.47
CA ASP A 188 1.07 13.43 22.64
C ASP A 188 1.34 14.93 22.92
N GLU A 189 2.56 15.40 22.71
CA GLU A 189 2.93 16.82 22.82
C GLU A 189 2.31 17.65 21.68
N SER A 190 2.26 17.10 20.46
CA SER A 190 1.57 17.71 19.31
C SER A 190 0.10 17.96 19.59
N LEU A 191 -0.59 16.97 20.17
CA LEU A 191 -2.00 17.10 20.54
C LEU A 191 -2.19 18.11 21.68
N LYS A 192 -1.38 18.02 22.75
CA LYS A 192 -1.44 18.98 23.87
C LYS A 192 -1.23 20.42 23.40
N LYS A 193 -0.26 20.65 22.51
CA LYS A 193 0.05 21.97 21.94
C LYS A 193 -1.13 22.56 21.16
N GLY A 194 -1.91 21.74 20.48
CA GLY A 194 -3.15 22.15 19.82
C GLY A 194 -4.39 22.13 20.70
N GLY A 195 -4.25 21.85 22.01
CA GLY A 195 -5.35 21.91 22.97
C GLY A 195 -6.18 20.64 23.12
N LEU A 196 -5.72 19.49 22.62
CA LEU A 196 -6.34 18.19 22.87
C LEU A 196 -5.53 17.40 23.91
N ASP A 197 -6.16 16.99 25.00
CA ASP A 197 -5.54 16.09 25.96
C ASP A 197 -5.43 14.68 25.34
N PRO A 198 -4.23 14.05 25.32
CA PRO A 198 -4.07 12.65 24.91
C PRO A 198 -4.99 11.67 25.64
N ALA A 199 -5.44 11.98 26.86
CA ALA A 199 -6.43 11.19 27.59
C ALA A 199 -7.86 11.25 26.98
N ASP A 200 -8.14 12.25 26.14
CA ASP A 200 -9.41 12.39 25.43
C ASP A 200 -9.45 11.62 24.12
N VAL A 201 -8.30 11.20 23.58
CA VAL A 201 -8.22 10.33 22.41
C VAL A 201 -8.82 8.96 22.74
N LYS A 202 -9.85 8.56 21.99
CA LYS A 202 -10.56 7.30 22.21
C LYS A 202 -10.07 6.16 21.34
N THR A 203 -9.46 6.48 20.20
CA THR A 203 -8.95 5.46 19.28
C THR A 203 -7.62 5.88 18.68
N ILE A 204 -6.68 4.94 18.69
CA ILE A 204 -5.43 5.02 17.93
C ILE A 204 -5.47 3.89 16.91
N ILE A 205 -5.38 4.25 15.64
CA ILE A 205 -5.23 3.30 14.55
C ILE A 205 -3.74 3.28 14.22
N LEU A 206 -3.10 2.13 14.36
CA LEU A 206 -1.71 1.97 13.90
C LEU A 206 -1.74 1.37 12.51
N SER A 207 -1.07 2.03 11.56
CA SER A 207 -0.85 1.51 10.22
C SER A 207 -0.16 0.16 10.29
N HIS A 208 0.89 0.05 11.11
CA HIS A 208 1.60 -1.19 11.38
C HIS A 208 2.51 -1.05 12.62
N LEU A 209 3.36 -2.05 12.87
CA LEU A 209 4.09 -2.21 14.13
C LEU A 209 5.59 -1.85 14.07
N HIS A 210 6.06 -1.18 13.02
CA HIS A 210 7.43 -0.66 13.03
C HIS A 210 7.60 0.45 14.09
N PHE A 211 8.84 0.61 14.53
CA PHE A 211 9.19 1.39 15.72
C PHE A 211 8.90 2.89 15.57
N ASP A 212 8.85 3.36 14.32
CA ASP A 212 8.60 4.71 13.89
C ASP A 212 7.13 5.01 13.57
N HIS A 213 6.22 4.07 13.86
CA HIS A 213 4.77 4.27 13.78
C HIS A 213 4.07 4.08 15.13
N THR A 214 4.73 3.47 16.10
CA THR A 214 4.10 2.96 17.32
C THR A 214 4.21 3.89 18.53
N GLY A 215 5.14 4.86 18.49
CA GLY A 215 5.31 5.87 19.53
C GLY A 215 5.30 5.33 20.97
N ASP A 216 4.69 6.10 21.87
CA ASP A 216 4.48 5.68 23.25
C ASP A 216 2.99 5.54 23.59
N ALA A 217 2.52 4.29 23.65
CA ALA A 217 1.15 3.95 24.01
C ALA A 217 0.78 4.39 25.45
N ALA A 218 1.75 4.56 26.35
CA ALA A 218 1.48 4.98 27.73
C ALA A 218 0.93 6.40 27.82
N SER A 219 1.23 7.26 26.84
CA SER A 219 0.69 8.62 26.74
C SER A 219 -0.81 8.67 26.46
N PHE A 220 -1.44 7.54 26.11
CA PHE A 220 -2.84 7.44 25.71
C PHE A 220 -3.60 6.42 26.57
N PRO A 221 -3.86 6.75 27.85
CA PRO A 221 -4.36 5.79 28.83
C PRO A 221 -5.79 5.29 28.53
N ASN A 222 -6.58 6.08 27.80
CA ASN A 222 -7.99 5.79 27.51
C ASN A 222 -8.26 5.32 26.07
N ALA A 223 -7.22 5.27 25.22
CA ALA A 223 -7.39 4.90 23.83
C ALA A 223 -7.51 3.38 23.65
N THR A 224 -8.39 2.96 22.75
CA THR A 224 -8.34 1.63 22.16
C THR A 224 -7.44 1.66 20.94
N PHE A 225 -6.50 0.72 20.86
CA PHE A 225 -5.62 0.54 19.72
C PHE A 225 -6.28 -0.37 18.69
N VAL A 226 -6.34 0.05 17.44
CA VAL A 226 -6.89 -0.71 16.32
C VAL A 226 -5.74 -1.03 15.37
N LEU A 227 -5.55 -2.32 15.10
CA LEU A 227 -4.49 -2.82 14.21
C LEU A 227 -5.06 -3.80 13.18
N GLY A 228 -4.39 -3.94 12.04
CA GLY A 228 -4.75 -4.95 11.05
C GLY A 228 -4.53 -6.38 11.55
N GLU A 229 -5.22 -7.32 10.92
CA GLU A 229 -5.29 -8.75 11.29
C GLU A 229 -3.93 -9.42 11.54
N GLY A 230 -2.96 -9.20 10.66
CA GLY A 230 -1.62 -9.79 10.76
C GLY A 230 -0.78 -9.31 11.95
N SER A 231 -1.20 -8.23 12.62
CA SER A 231 -0.45 -7.64 13.74
C SER A 231 -0.46 -8.53 14.99
N ALA A 232 -1.50 -9.34 15.18
CA ALA A 232 -1.62 -10.22 16.34
C ALA A 232 -0.49 -11.28 16.37
N GLU A 233 -0.17 -11.86 15.22
CA GLU A 233 0.90 -12.85 15.09
C GLU A 233 2.27 -12.22 15.31
N LEU A 234 2.50 -11.00 14.79
CA LEU A 234 3.74 -10.27 14.98
C LEU A 234 4.00 -9.95 16.45
N ILE A 235 2.97 -9.53 17.19
CA ILE A 235 3.05 -9.32 18.65
C ILE A 235 3.24 -10.66 19.37
N GLY A 236 2.51 -11.71 19.00
CA GLY A 236 2.69 -13.05 19.59
C GLY A 236 4.12 -13.57 19.48
N ASN A 237 4.79 -13.25 18.37
CA ASN A 237 6.19 -13.61 18.06
C ASN A 237 7.19 -12.47 18.30
N GLY A 238 6.83 -11.46 19.10
CA GLY A 238 7.67 -10.30 19.39
C GLY A 238 8.74 -10.51 20.46
N PHE A 239 9.56 -9.49 20.70
CA PHE A 239 10.52 -9.39 21.80
C PHE A 239 9.80 -9.09 23.14
N PRO A 240 10.13 -9.78 24.25
CA PRO A 240 11.34 -10.57 24.46
C PRO A 240 11.23 -12.06 24.10
N SER A 241 10.03 -12.60 23.84
CA SER A 241 9.86 -14.04 23.55
C SER A 241 10.66 -14.49 22.32
N ASN A 242 10.78 -13.64 21.31
CA ASN A 242 11.68 -13.81 20.18
C ASN A 242 12.81 -12.76 20.24
N PRO A 243 14.04 -13.14 20.64
CA PRO A 243 15.17 -12.21 20.77
C PRO A 243 15.61 -11.53 19.47
N LYS A 244 15.21 -12.07 18.31
CA LYS A 244 15.53 -11.51 16.99
C LYS A 244 14.45 -10.57 16.45
N SER A 245 13.28 -10.51 17.11
CA SER A 245 12.18 -9.69 16.63
C SER A 245 12.48 -8.21 16.80
N GLN A 246 12.09 -7.42 15.80
CA GLN A 246 12.05 -5.96 15.88
C GLN A 246 10.73 -5.45 16.50
N ILE A 247 9.74 -6.32 16.66
CA ILE A 247 8.44 -5.97 17.23
C ILE A 247 8.49 -6.20 18.74
N LEU A 248 8.17 -5.17 19.53
CA LEU A 248 8.05 -5.27 20.97
C LEU A 248 6.67 -5.85 21.35
N GLN A 249 6.61 -6.93 22.14
CA GLN A 249 5.32 -7.53 22.52
C GLN A 249 4.44 -6.57 23.34
N SER A 250 5.06 -5.71 24.13
CA SER A 250 4.40 -4.69 24.94
C SER A 250 4.25 -3.34 24.22
N VAL A 251 4.39 -3.32 22.89
CA VAL A 251 4.27 -2.08 22.10
C VAL A 251 2.89 -1.43 22.23
N VAL A 252 1.85 -2.26 22.41
CA VAL A 252 0.48 -1.84 22.66
C VAL A 252 -0.09 -2.54 23.89
N PRO A 253 -1.02 -1.91 24.63
CA PRO A 253 -1.72 -2.51 25.76
C PRO A 253 -2.65 -3.63 25.30
N ALA A 254 -2.36 -4.88 25.67
CA ALA A 254 -3.12 -6.05 25.20
C ALA A 254 -4.62 -5.97 25.53
N GLU A 255 -4.97 -5.41 26.69
CA GLU A 255 -6.34 -5.27 27.19
C GLU A 255 -7.15 -4.17 26.48
N ARG A 256 -6.47 -3.26 25.77
CA ARG A 256 -7.09 -2.18 24.98
C ARG A 256 -6.72 -2.27 23.50
N THR A 257 -6.37 -3.45 23.03
CA THR A 257 -6.01 -3.68 21.63
C THR A 257 -7.08 -4.51 20.93
N ARG A 258 -7.54 -4.00 19.77
CA ARG A 258 -8.45 -4.66 18.86
C ARG A 258 -7.74 -4.95 17.55
N PHE A 259 -7.66 -6.22 17.20
CA PHE A 259 -7.22 -6.64 15.87
C PHE A 259 -8.43 -6.72 14.95
N LEU A 260 -8.33 -6.09 13.78
CA LEU A 260 -9.30 -6.26 12.71
C LEU A 260 -9.25 -7.69 12.19
N THR A 261 -10.37 -8.17 11.67
CA THR A 261 -10.50 -9.50 11.08
C THR A 261 -10.64 -9.41 9.56
N ALA A 262 -10.29 -10.49 8.85
CA ALA A 262 -10.45 -10.54 7.40
C ALA A 262 -11.87 -10.19 6.92
N ALA A 263 -12.89 -10.54 7.73
CA ALA A 263 -14.30 -10.35 7.43
C ALA A 263 -14.78 -8.89 7.55
N GLU A 264 -14.03 -8.03 8.25
CA GLU A 264 -14.34 -6.59 8.31
C GLU A 264 -13.96 -5.86 7.01
N PHE A 265 -12.94 -6.35 6.30
CA PHE A 265 -12.53 -5.85 4.99
C PHE A 265 -13.44 -6.38 3.87
N ASN A 266 -14.73 -6.08 3.97
CA ASN A 266 -15.80 -6.65 3.16
C ASN A 266 -16.29 -5.75 2.01
N THR A 267 -15.71 -4.57 1.84
CA THR A 267 -16.06 -3.67 0.74
C THR A 267 -14.84 -3.35 -0.12
N SER A 268 -15.08 -2.93 -1.35
CA SER A 268 -14.07 -2.40 -2.26
C SER A 268 -14.22 -0.89 -2.39
N MET A 269 -13.10 -0.16 -2.43
CA MET A 269 -13.08 1.30 -2.50
C MET A 269 -12.05 1.77 -3.51
N GLY A 270 -12.50 2.41 -4.60
CA GLY A 270 -11.62 2.84 -5.69
C GLY A 270 -10.76 1.66 -6.21
N PRO A 271 -9.41 1.76 -6.19
CA PRO A 271 -8.53 0.69 -6.67
C PRO A 271 -8.36 -0.45 -5.64
N PHE A 272 -8.92 -0.34 -4.44
CA PHE A 272 -8.66 -1.26 -3.35
C PHE A 272 -9.76 -2.31 -3.24
N PRO A 273 -9.43 -3.62 -3.34
CA PRO A 273 -10.41 -4.69 -3.28
C PRO A 273 -10.94 -4.97 -1.88
N ARG A 274 -10.23 -4.49 -0.84
CA ARG A 274 -10.46 -4.81 0.57
C ARG A 274 -10.34 -3.54 1.42
N ALA A 275 -11.48 -3.08 1.92
CA ALA A 275 -11.61 -1.93 2.79
C ALA A 275 -12.70 -2.18 3.84
N TYR A 276 -12.59 -1.47 4.96
CA TYR A 276 -13.52 -1.48 6.07
C TYR A 276 -14.00 -0.06 6.35
N ASP A 277 -15.30 0.19 6.21
CA ASP A 277 -15.92 1.48 6.57
C ASP A 277 -16.02 1.58 8.10
N TYR A 278 -15.13 2.37 8.70
CA TYR A 278 -14.95 2.39 10.16
C TYR A 278 -16.17 2.93 10.90
N PHE A 279 -16.81 3.96 10.34
CA PHE A 279 -18.01 4.58 10.91
C PHE A 279 -19.31 4.02 10.31
N GLY A 280 -19.24 3.36 9.15
CA GLY A 280 -20.40 2.87 8.41
C GLY A 280 -21.16 3.98 7.67
N ASP A 281 -20.60 5.18 7.58
CA ASP A 281 -21.19 6.35 6.90
C ASP A 281 -20.38 6.83 5.69
N GLY A 282 -19.29 6.14 5.37
CA GLY A 282 -18.40 6.44 4.25
C GLY A 282 -17.52 7.67 4.42
N SER A 283 -17.31 8.12 5.66
CA SER A 283 -16.36 9.19 5.98
C SER A 283 -14.91 8.71 6.09
N LEU A 284 -14.67 7.49 6.58
CA LEU A 284 -13.34 6.91 6.81
C LEU A 284 -13.33 5.41 6.52
N TYR A 285 -12.41 5.01 5.65
CA TYR A 285 -12.15 3.62 5.32
C TYR A 285 -10.74 3.21 5.77
N LEU A 286 -10.64 2.07 6.45
CA LEU A 286 -9.38 1.37 6.65
C LEU A 286 -9.16 0.42 5.47
N VAL A 287 -8.05 0.59 4.77
CA VAL A 287 -7.70 -0.19 3.57
C VAL A 287 -6.68 -1.25 3.94
N ASP A 288 -6.92 -2.49 3.52
CA ASP A 288 -5.95 -3.58 3.63
C ASP A 288 -4.77 -3.28 2.71
N ALA A 289 -3.61 -3.00 3.32
CA ALA A 289 -2.41 -2.49 2.67
C ALA A 289 -1.26 -3.49 2.73
N ILE A 290 -1.59 -4.77 2.49
CA ILE A 290 -0.65 -5.88 2.49
C ILE A 290 0.57 -5.61 1.59
N GLY A 291 1.74 -6.06 2.04
CA GLY A 291 3.00 -5.96 1.31
C GLY A 291 4.15 -5.56 2.22
N HIS A 292 4.04 -4.38 2.84
CA HIS A 292 5.11 -3.84 3.67
C HIS A 292 5.35 -4.64 4.95
N LEU A 293 4.33 -4.78 5.78
CA LEU A 293 4.34 -5.61 6.99
C LEU A 293 3.00 -6.34 7.12
N ALA A 294 2.99 -7.53 7.72
CA ALA A 294 1.74 -8.25 7.97
C ALA A 294 0.79 -7.41 8.84
N GLY A 295 -0.45 -7.24 8.37
CA GLY A 295 -1.44 -6.38 9.05
C GLY A 295 -1.28 -4.88 8.79
N HIS A 296 -0.46 -4.46 7.81
CA HIS A 296 -0.37 -3.07 7.41
C HIS A 296 -1.72 -2.56 6.86
N ILE A 297 -2.17 -1.41 7.37
CA ILE A 297 -3.41 -0.74 6.99
C ILE A 297 -3.18 0.72 6.64
N ASN A 298 -3.98 1.23 5.71
CA ASN A 298 -3.98 2.63 5.32
C ASN A 298 -5.34 3.29 5.58
N VAL A 299 -5.38 4.61 5.59
CA VAL A 299 -6.63 5.38 5.74
C VAL A 299 -6.99 6.03 4.42
N LEU A 300 -8.21 5.79 3.94
CA LEU A 300 -8.85 6.58 2.91
C LEU A 300 -10.01 7.35 3.54
N ALA A 301 -9.88 8.67 3.66
CA ALA A 301 -10.86 9.51 4.33
C ALA A 301 -11.43 10.56 3.38
N ARG A 302 -12.75 10.74 3.42
CA ARG A 302 -13.42 11.89 2.79
C ARG A 302 -13.08 13.12 3.62
N THR A 303 -12.71 14.23 2.98
CA THR A 303 -12.26 15.46 3.66
C THR A 303 -13.16 16.67 3.42
N SER A 304 -14.18 16.55 2.56
CA SER A 304 -15.14 17.63 2.32
C SER A 304 -16.52 17.10 1.93
N ALA A 305 -17.51 17.99 2.01
CA ALA A 305 -18.81 17.78 1.36
C ALA A 305 -18.72 17.78 -0.18
N ASP A 306 -17.66 18.37 -0.76
CA ASP A 306 -17.47 18.55 -2.21
C ASP A 306 -16.47 17.54 -2.84
N ASP A 307 -16.56 16.27 -2.44
CA ASP A 307 -15.84 15.14 -3.06
C ASP A 307 -14.31 15.07 -2.88
N SER A 308 -13.74 15.80 -1.92
CA SER A 308 -12.32 15.69 -1.62
C SER A 308 -12.01 14.47 -0.76
N TRP A 309 -10.86 13.86 -1.01
CA TRP A 309 -10.35 12.71 -0.28
C TRP A 309 -8.89 12.89 0.10
N ILE A 310 -8.48 12.18 1.14
CA ILE A 310 -7.08 11.98 1.50
C ILE A 310 -6.80 10.50 1.72
N TYR A 311 -5.68 10.03 1.21
CA TYR A 311 -5.15 8.71 1.43
C TYR A 311 -3.86 8.80 2.25
N LEU A 312 -3.88 8.28 3.47
CA LEU A 312 -2.71 8.21 4.36
C LEU A 312 -2.11 6.82 4.20
N ALA A 313 -1.00 6.75 3.48
CA ALA A 313 -0.46 5.54 2.88
C ALA A 313 0.52 4.76 3.76
N GLY A 314 0.80 5.23 4.99
CA GLY A 314 1.81 4.63 5.87
C GLY A 314 3.10 4.38 5.10
N ASP A 315 3.57 3.14 5.17
CA ASP A 315 4.80 2.67 4.53
C ASP A 315 4.55 1.87 3.24
N THR A 316 3.44 2.15 2.57
CA THR A 316 3.20 1.64 1.20
C THR A 316 4.42 1.91 0.32
N ALA A 317 4.96 3.14 0.39
CA ALA A 317 6.25 3.52 -0.15
C ALA A 317 6.92 4.54 0.77
N HIS A 318 8.23 4.68 0.64
CA HIS A 318 9.03 5.61 1.47
C HIS A 318 9.46 6.87 0.69
N ASP A 319 9.13 6.94 -0.61
CA ASP A 319 9.39 8.08 -1.47
C ASP A 319 8.27 8.18 -2.53
N VAL A 320 7.78 9.40 -2.77
CA VAL A 320 6.66 9.64 -3.69
C VAL A 320 6.98 9.20 -5.13
N ARG A 321 8.26 9.22 -5.52
CA ARG A 321 8.72 8.80 -6.85
C ARG A 321 8.46 7.32 -7.12
N ILE A 322 8.33 6.51 -6.06
CA ILE A 322 7.92 5.10 -6.16
C ILE A 322 6.44 5.02 -6.55
N LEU A 323 5.59 5.88 -5.98
CA LEU A 323 4.16 5.93 -6.33
C LEU A 323 3.91 6.48 -7.74
N THR A 324 4.71 7.46 -8.19
CA THR A 324 4.59 8.03 -9.54
C THR A 324 5.16 7.12 -10.63
N GLY A 325 5.99 6.14 -10.25
CA GLY A 325 6.70 5.26 -11.17
C GLY A 325 7.99 5.86 -11.74
N GLU A 326 8.42 7.03 -11.27
CA GLU A 326 9.72 7.62 -11.62
C GLU A 326 10.90 6.78 -11.10
N ARG A 327 10.68 6.06 -10.00
CA ARG A 327 11.64 5.15 -9.39
C ARG A 327 10.98 3.82 -9.02
N GLY A 328 11.76 2.75 -9.06
CA GLY A 328 11.33 1.44 -8.56
C GLY A 328 11.54 1.30 -7.06
N MET A 329 10.91 0.29 -6.47
CA MET A 329 11.22 -0.17 -5.11
C MET A 329 12.54 -0.94 -5.09
N ALA A 330 13.38 -0.72 -4.09
CA ALA A 330 14.64 -1.45 -3.94
C ALA A 330 14.42 -2.88 -3.45
N PHE A 331 15.14 -3.83 -4.04
CA PHE A 331 15.33 -5.17 -3.50
C PHE A 331 16.62 -5.78 -4.05
N THR A 332 17.18 -6.75 -3.34
CA THR A 332 18.28 -7.59 -3.84
C THR A 332 17.94 -9.06 -3.64
N VAL A 333 18.50 -9.92 -4.48
CA VAL A 333 18.37 -11.37 -4.35
C VAL A 333 19.74 -11.93 -4.03
N ASP A 334 19.87 -12.61 -2.90
CA ASP A 334 21.12 -13.25 -2.51
C ASP A 334 21.39 -14.54 -3.31
N PRO A 335 22.59 -15.14 -3.23
CA PRO A 335 22.90 -16.38 -3.95
C PRO A 335 22.01 -17.58 -3.60
N THR A 336 21.28 -17.54 -2.49
CA THR A 336 20.33 -18.57 -2.07
C THR A 336 18.93 -18.34 -2.64
N GLY A 337 18.71 -17.22 -3.33
CA GLY A 337 17.40 -16.81 -3.85
C GLY A 337 16.57 -16.03 -2.82
N HIS A 338 17.13 -15.69 -1.65
CA HIS A 338 16.43 -14.91 -0.64
C HIS A 338 16.38 -13.44 -1.05
N ILE A 339 15.19 -12.84 -0.91
CA ILE A 339 14.94 -11.45 -1.27
C ILE A 339 15.16 -10.57 -0.04
N HIS A 340 16.10 -9.63 -0.13
CA HIS A 340 16.22 -8.54 0.82
C HIS A 340 15.46 -7.32 0.30
N CYS A 341 14.41 -6.92 1.01
CA CYS A 341 13.55 -5.79 0.68
C CYS A 341 13.05 -5.15 1.99
N ALA A 342 12.72 -3.85 1.94
CA ALA A 342 12.03 -3.18 3.04
C ALA A 342 10.58 -3.69 3.24
N HIS A 343 10.03 -4.42 2.26
CA HIS A 343 8.69 -4.97 2.29
C HIS A 343 8.72 -6.48 2.48
N ALA A 344 7.97 -6.98 3.46
CA ALA A 344 7.90 -8.40 3.80
C ALA A 344 7.42 -9.28 2.64
N HIS A 345 6.50 -8.76 1.82
CA HIS A 345 5.96 -9.42 0.64
C HIS A 345 6.10 -8.51 -0.59
N LYS A 346 7.21 -8.68 -1.32
CA LYS A 346 7.62 -7.83 -2.45
C LYS A 346 6.51 -7.63 -3.48
N ASP A 347 5.89 -8.70 -3.96
CA ASP A 347 4.95 -8.64 -5.08
C ASP A 347 3.60 -8.04 -4.66
N ASP A 348 3.14 -8.36 -3.45
CA ASP A 348 1.95 -7.72 -2.86
C ASP A 348 2.17 -6.21 -2.65
N ALA A 349 3.37 -5.82 -2.18
CA ALA A 349 3.74 -4.42 -2.03
C ALA A 349 3.74 -3.67 -3.37
N ILE A 350 4.31 -4.27 -4.43
CA ILE A 350 4.31 -3.68 -5.78
C ILE A 350 2.88 -3.45 -6.27
N GLU A 351 1.99 -4.43 -6.10
CA GLU A 351 0.59 -4.29 -6.52
C GLU A 351 -0.15 -3.23 -5.69
N HIS A 352 0.09 -3.15 -4.38
CA HIS A 352 -0.51 -2.11 -3.55
C HIS A 352 0.03 -0.70 -3.89
N ILE A 353 1.34 -0.56 -4.10
CA ILE A 353 1.98 0.67 -4.61
C ILE A 353 1.31 1.12 -5.92
N ARG A 354 1.08 0.19 -6.86
CA ARG A 354 0.41 0.48 -8.13
C ARG A 354 -1.01 1.01 -7.91
N ARG A 355 -1.79 0.39 -7.00
CA ARG A 355 -3.14 0.85 -6.64
C ARG A 355 -3.12 2.25 -6.05
N VAL A 356 -2.22 2.53 -5.11
CA VAL A 356 -2.07 3.88 -4.53
C VAL A 356 -1.63 4.89 -5.58
N GLY A 357 -0.73 4.52 -6.49
CA GLY A 357 -0.32 5.36 -7.62
C GLY A 357 -1.48 5.76 -8.54
N THR A 358 -2.54 4.95 -8.64
CA THR A 358 -3.74 5.35 -9.40
C THR A 358 -4.50 6.50 -8.74
N LEU A 359 -4.45 6.64 -7.41
CA LEU A 359 -5.10 7.75 -6.70
C LEU A 359 -4.49 9.10 -7.04
N LEU A 360 -3.19 9.15 -7.36
CA LEU A 360 -2.51 10.38 -7.78
C LEU A 360 -3.13 10.99 -9.04
N LYS A 361 -3.81 10.17 -9.85
CA LYS A 361 -4.49 10.56 -11.10
C LYS A 361 -5.94 11.00 -10.88
N ILE A 362 -6.50 10.77 -9.69
CA ILE A 362 -7.89 11.13 -9.38
C ILE A 362 -7.93 12.59 -8.89
N PRO A 363 -8.74 13.48 -9.51
CA PRO A 363 -8.95 14.83 -9.03
C PRO A 363 -9.41 14.85 -7.56
N LYS A 364 -9.04 15.89 -6.82
CA LYS A 364 -9.43 16.08 -5.41
C LYS A 364 -8.98 14.98 -4.42
N VAL A 365 -8.07 14.09 -4.82
CA VAL A 365 -7.44 13.12 -3.92
C VAL A 365 -6.03 13.57 -3.54
N HIS A 366 -5.81 13.76 -2.25
CA HIS A 366 -4.47 13.91 -1.69
C HIS A 366 -3.95 12.54 -1.26
N VAL A 367 -2.67 12.26 -1.53
CA VAL A 367 -2.00 11.02 -1.08
C VAL A 367 -0.80 11.47 -0.26
N LEU A 368 -0.64 10.93 0.94
CA LEU A 368 0.48 11.22 1.82
C LEU A 368 1.15 9.93 2.30
N LEU A 369 2.47 9.86 2.12
CA LEU A 369 3.31 8.83 2.75
C LEU A 369 3.68 9.24 4.19
N ALA A 370 4.02 8.28 5.04
CA ALA A 370 4.50 8.57 6.40
C ALA A 370 5.80 9.40 6.40
N HIS A 371 6.64 9.18 5.39
CA HIS A 371 7.97 9.79 5.25
C HIS A 371 8.05 10.86 4.15
N GLU A 372 6.95 11.55 3.86
CA GLU A 372 6.88 12.50 2.74
C GLU A 372 7.59 13.83 3.03
N LYS A 373 8.90 13.86 2.77
CA LYS A 373 9.78 15.00 3.01
C LYS A 373 9.32 16.30 2.34
N GLU A 374 9.00 16.26 1.05
CA GLU A 374 8.68 17.48 0.28
C GLU A 374 7.40 18.15 0.78
N TRP A 375 6.37 17.34 1.06
CA TRP A 375 5.14 17.84 1.66
C TRP A 375 5.40 18.41 3.05
N TYR A 376 6.16 17.70 3.88
CA TYR A 376 6.50 18.16 5.23
C TYR A 376 7.21 19.51 5.23
N GLU A 377 8.27 19.66 4.45
CA GLU A 377 9.05 20.91 4.39
C GLU A 377 8.22 22.10 3.93
N LYS A 378 7.24 21.89 3.05
CA LYS A 378 6.33 22.94 2.58
C LYS A 378 5.29 23.36 3.62
N ASN A 379 4.89 22.46 4.52
CA ASN A 379 3.73 22.65 5.37
C ASN A 379 4.06 22.75 6.87
N LYS A 380 5.27 22.35 7.31
CA LYS A 380 5.67 22.36 8.72
C LYS A 380 5.55 23.77 9.31
N GLY A 381 4.97 23.85 10.51
CA GLY A 381 4.66 25.12 11.17
C GLY A 381 3.48 25.90 10.60
N GLY A 382 2.79 25.39 9.57
CA GLY A 382 1.59 25.99 8.98
C GLY A 382 0.29 25.30 9.41
N ASP A 383 -0.81 25.72 8.77
CA ASP A 383 -2.18 25.30 9.13
C ASP A 383 -2.51 23.85 8.77
N ALA A 384 -1.63 23.12 8.09
CA ALA A 384 -1.81 21.69 7.85
C ALA A 384 -1.60 20.85 9.13
N PHE A 385 -0.90 21.39 10.12
CA PHE A 385 -0.58 20.74 11.39
C PHE A 385 -1.59 21.11 12.47
N PHE A 386 -1.88 20.17 13.37
CA PHE A 386 -2.81 20.38 14.48
C PHE A 386 -2.37 21.58 15.35
N PRO A 387 -3.28 22.52 15.71
CA PRO A 387 -4.74 22.45 15.65
C PRO A 387 -5.39 22.85 14.32
N GLY A 388 -4.60 23.17 13.29
CA GLY A 388 -5.08 23.40 11.93
C GLY A 388 -5.61 22.12 11.26
N THR A 389 -5.88 22.18 9.97
CA THR A 389 -6.39 21.05 9.17
C THR A 389 -5.76 21.10 7.79
N ILE A 390 -5.36 19.95 7.25
CA ILE A 390 -4.94 19.81 5.86
C ILE A 390 -6.12 20.23 4.97
N PRO A 391 -5.98 21.29 4.15
CA PRO A 391 -7.09 21.77 3.35
C PRO A 391 -7.52 20.70 2.34
N PRO A 392 -8.83 20.55 2.09
CA PRO A 392 -9.32 19.68 1.03
C PRO A 392 -8.67 20.03 -0.31
N LYS A 393 -8.28 19.02 -1.09
CA LYS A 393 -7.72 19.22 -2.42
C LYS A 393 -8.85 19.62 -3.37
N LEU A 394 -8.76 20.84 -3.90
CA LEU A 394 -9.79 21.45 -4.77
C LEU A 394 -9.84 20.86 -6.17
#